data_AF-A0A2B6QYW2-F1
#
_entry.id   AF-A0A2B6QYW2-F1
#
_cell.length_a   1.000
_cell.length_b   1.000
_cell.length_c   1.000
_cell.angle_alpha   90.00
_cell.angle_beta   90.00
_cell.angle_gamma   90.00
#
_symmetry.space_group_name_H-M   'P 1'
#
loop_
_entity.id
_entity.type
_entity.pdbx_description
1 polymer ?
#
loop_
_entity_poly.entity_id
_entity_poly.type
_entity_poly.pdbx_seq_one_letter_code
_entity_poly.pdbx_strand_id
1 'polypeptide(L)'
;MARQRSPDRNKAYEIFKEHNGDITNRKIAELLSTSEKTVSEKTVGGWKSKDGWIDKLNGVLHKNERSTPKKDTEYSKKKPGAPKGNKNAVNNRG
;
A
#
# COMPACT_ATOMS: atom_id res chain seq x y z
N MET A 1 5.01 18.75 -9.33
CA MET A 1 5.72 18.76 -8.04
C MET A 1 5.02 17.85 -7.04
N ALA A 2 5.74 16.90 -6.43
CA ALA A 2 5.23 16.20 -5.26
C ALA A 2 5.03 17.21 -4.13
N ARG A 3 3.86 17.24 -3.48
CA ARG A 3 3.62 18.15 -2.35
C ARG A 3 4.58 17.80 -1.23
N GLN A 4 5.29 18.79 -0.70
CA GLN A 4 6.15 18.63 0.46
C GLN A 4 5.33 18.06 1.61
N ARG A 5 5.80 16.97 2.22
CA ARG A 5 5.15 16.39 3.39
C ARG A 5 5.08 17.46 4.47
N SER A 6 3.89 17.64 5.07
CA SER A 6 3.73 18.54 6.20
C SER A 6 4.60 18.07 7.37
N PRO A 7 5.39 18.94 8.01
CA PRO A 7 6.29 18.56 9.11
C PRO A 7 5.53 17.89 10.27
N ASP A 8 4.31 18.33 10.53
CA ASP A 8 3.45 17.80 11.59
C ASP A 8 3.09 16.32 11.38
N ARG A 9 3.00 15.88 10.12
CA ARG A 9 2.67 14.48 9.79
C ARG A 9 3.81 13.53 10.16
N ASN A 10 5.05 13.98 10.03
CA ASN A 10 6.22 13.20 10.43
C ASN A 10 6.32 13.14 11.95
N LYS A 11 6.17 14.29 12.64
CA LYS A 11 6.12 14.34 14.11
C LYS A 11 5.03 13.44 14.69
N ALA A 12 3.85 13.42 14.06
CA ALA A 12 2.74 12.56 14.47
C ALA A 12 3.10 11.07 14.41
N TYR A 13 3.85 10.67 13.38
CA TYR A 13 4.29 9.29 13.20
C TYR A 13 5.39 8.91 14.20
N GLU A 14 6.30 9.83 14.53
CA GLU A 14 7.34 9.63 15.54
C GLU A 14 6.71 9.33 16.91
N ILE A 15 5.76 10.15 17.36
CA ILE A 15 5.01 9.91 18.62
C ILE A 15 4.30 8.55 18.57
N PHE A 16 3.64 8.22 17.45
CA PHE A 16 2.96 6.93 17.33
C PHE A 16 3.92 5.74 17.44
N LYS A 17 5.14 5.87 16.89
CA LYS A 17 6.19 4.86 16.95
C LYS A 17 6.79 4.75 18.35
N GLU A 18 7.05 5.86 19.03
CA GLU A 18 7.56 5.88 20.41
C GLU A 18 6.62 5.16 21.38
N HIS A 19 5.31 5.26 21.16
CA HIS A 19 4.29 4.59 21.94
C HIS A 19 3.96 3.17 21.45
N ASN A 20 4.73 2.58 20.53
CA ASN A 20 4.49 1.26 19.93
C ASN A 20 3.04 1.05 19.40
N GLY A 21 2.38 2.14 19.00
CA GLY A 21 1.01 2.11 18.49
C GLY A 21 -0.10 2.08 19.54
N ASP A 22 0.21 2.13 20.83
CA ASP A 22 -0.76 2.15 21.95
C ASP A 22 -1.33 3.56 22.24
N ILE A 23 -0.94 4.55 21.44
CA ILE A 23 -1.43 5.93 21.60
C ILE A 23 -2.68 6.20 20.75
N THR A 24 -3.63 6.91 21.34
CA THR A 24 -4.87 7.33 20.66
C THR A 24 -4.62 8.50 19.70
N ASN A 25 -5.40 8.57 18.62
CA ASN A 25 -5.32 9.67 17.65
C ASN A 25 -5.61 11.03 18.32
N ARG A 26 -6.47 11.05 19.33
CA ARG A 26 -6.78 12.25 20.12
C ARG A 26 -5.56 12.74 20.90
N LYS A 27 -4.81 11.84 21.53
CA LYS A 27 -3.60 12.22 22.28
C LYS A 27 -2.50 12.74 21.36
N ILE A 28 -2.30 12.12 20.20
CA ILE A 28 -1.37 12.61 19.18
C ILE A 28 -1.80 14.00 18.68
N ALA A 29 -3.10 14.20 18.45
CA ALA A 29 -3.66 15.48 18.05
C ALA A 29 -3.45 16.57 19.11
N GLU A 30 -3.63 16.26 20.40
CA GLU A 30 -3.33 17.17 21.52
C GLU A 30 -1.84 17.55 21.56
N LEU A 31 -0.93 16.58 21.41
CA LEU A 31 0.52 16.82 21.44
C LEU A 31 1.02 17.65 20.25
N LEU A 32 0.35 17.55 19.09
CA LEU A 32 0.67 18.34 17.90
C LEU A 32 -0.08 19.67 17.82
N SER A 33 -1.15 19.82 18.60
CA SER A 33 -1.91 21.06 18.64
C SER A 33 -1.08 22.12 19.34
N THR A 34 -0.74 23.16 18.59
CA THR A 34 -0.04 24.35 19.09
C THR A 34 -1.05 25.49 19.19
N SER A 35 -0.69 26.57 19.88
CA SER A 35 -1.57 27.75 20.06
C SER A 35 -2.08 28.34 18.74
N GLU A 36 -1.35 28.16 17.64
CA GLU A 36 -1.71 28.70 16.32
C GLU A 36 -2.43 27.68 15.42
N LYS A 37 -2.34 26.39 15.74
CA LYS A 37 -2.80 25.32 14.86
C LYS A 37 -3.38 24.16 15.64
N THR A 38 -4.68 23.97 15.51
CA THR A 38 -5.41 22.82 16.03
C THR A 38 -5.34 21.67 15.02
N VAL A 39 -4.73 20.55 15.43
CA VAL A 39 -4.77 19.31 14.65
C VAL A 39 -5.96 18.52 15.15
N SER A 40 -6.91 18.18 14.26
CA SER A 40 -8.03 17.32 14.63
C SER A 40 -7.62 15.85 14.63
N GLU A 41 -8.20 15.06 15.53
CA GLU A 41 -8.09 13.60 15.56
C GLU A 41 -8.44 12.94 14.22
N LYS A 42 -9.37 13.54 13.45
CA LYS A 42 -9.75 13.08 12.11
C LYS A 42 -8.59 13.20 11.12
N THR A 43 -7.80 14.27 11.24
CA THR A 43 -6.62 14.51 10.42
C THR A 43 -5.53 13.49 10.72
N VAL A 44 -5.28 13.22 12.02
CA VAL A 44 -4.34 12.18 12.45
C VAL A 44 -4.78 10.80 11.97
N GLY A 45 -6.06 10.46 12.11
CA GLY A 45 -6.62 9.21 11.58
C GLY A 45 -6.45 9.08 10.07
N GLY A 46 -6.67 10.17 9.32
CA GLY A 46 -6.41 10.24 7.89
C GLY A 46 -4.94 9.98 7.54
N TRP A 47 -3.99 10.54 8.30
CA TRP A 47 -2.57 10.26 8.12
C TRP A 47 -2.20 8.81 8.46
N LYS A 48 -2.71 8.30 9.58
CA LYS A 48 -2.49 6.93 10.06
C LYS A 48 -2.86 5.89 9.01
N SER A 49 -4.05 6.01 8.40
CA SER A 49 -4.51 5.11 7.35
C SER A 49 -3.73 5.31 6.04
N LYS A 50 -3.48 6.56 5.63
CA LYS A 50 -2.86 6.86 4.33
C LYS A 50 -1.36 6.54 4.29
N ASP A 51 -0.69 6.54 5.43
CA ASP A 51 0.71 6.11 5.55
C ASP A 51 0.88 4.65 5.97
N GLY A 52 -0.19 3.94 6.33
CA GLY A 52 -0.12 2.58 6.87
C GLY A 52 0.76 2.51 8.11
N TRP A 53 0.51 3.35 9.11
CA TRP A 53 1.37 3.40 10.30
C TRP A 53 1.44 2.07 11.02
N ILE A 54 0.32 1.34 11.10
CA ILE A 54 0.23 0.03 11.74
C ILE A 54 1.11 -0.98 10.98
N ASP A 55 1.02 -1.03 9.64
CA ASP A 55 1.84 -1.90 8.80
C ASP A 55 3.34 -1.60 8.94
N LYS A 56 3.69 -0.33 9.11
CA LYS A 56 5.08 0.10 9.33
C LYS A 56 5.60 -0.25 10.72
N LEU A 57 4.75 -0.14 11.75
CA LEU A 57 5.13 -0.41 13.14
C LEU A 57 5.23 -1.91 13.41
N ASN A 58 4.28 -2.69 12.91
CA ASN A 58 4.27 -4.15 13.07
C ASN A 58 5.33 -4.86 12.21
N GLY A 59 6.07 -4.12 11.40
CA GLY A 59 6.92 -4.68 10.37
C GLY A 59 6.03 -5.26 9.28
N VAL A 60 6.27 -4.85 8.05
CA VAL A 60 5.60 -5.42 6.90
C VAL A 60 6.05 -6.88 6.79
N LEU A 61 5.35 -7.80 7.48
CA LEU A 61 5.34 -9.20 7.11
C LEU A 61 4.56 -9.25 5.80
N HIS A 62 5.23 -8.92 4.69
CA HIS A 62 4.74 -9.26 3.38
C HIS A 62 4.55 -10.78 3.42
N LYS A 63 3.31 -11.24 3.65
CA LYS A 63 2.95 -12.59 3.27
C LYS A 63 3.20 -12.60 1.76
N ASN A 64 4.22 -13.33 1.32
CA ASN A 64 4.53 -13.51 -0.11
C ASN A 64 3.37 -14.16 -0.90
N GLU A 65 2.26 -14.43 -0.22
CA GLU A 65 0.99 -14.91 -0.75
C GLU A 65 0.23 -13.74 -1.39
N ARG A 66 0.55 -13.45 -2.64
CA ARG A 66 -0.36 -12.74 -3.52
C ARG A 66 -1.57 -13.64 -3.81
N SER A 67 -2.76 -13.03 -3.91
CA SER A 67 -3.99 -13.67 -4.41
C SER A 67 -3.89 -14.12 -5.90
N THR A 68 -2.76 -13.86 -6.56
CA THR A 68 -2.49 -14.38 -7.91
C THR A 68 -2.07 -15.85 -7.81
N PRO A 69 -2.73 -16.78 -8.52
CA PRO A 69 -2.29 -18.17 -8.54
C PRO A 69 -0.84 -18.25 -9.01
N LYS A 70 -0.03 -19.09 -8.35
CA LYS A 70 1.35 -19.38 -8.76
C LYS A 70 1.36 -19.72 -10.25
N LYS A 71 2.28 -19.11 -11.01
CA LYS A 71 2.40 -19.28 -12.47
C LYS A 71 2.78 -20.71 -12.91
N ASP A 72 2.90 -21.63 -11.96
CA ASP A 72 3.16 -23.06 -12.17
C ASP A 72 1.89 -23.87 -12.48
N THR A 73 0.80 -23.22 -12.88
CA THR A 73 -0.31 -23.93 -13.49
C THR A 73 0.11 -24.39 -14.88
N GLU A 74 -0.22 -25.63 -15.22
CA GLU A 74 0.12 -26.33 -16.47
C GLU A 74 -0.21 -25.54 -17.75
N TYR A 75 -1.08 -24.53 -17.63
CA TYR A 75 -1.45 -23.60 -18.69
C TYR A 75 -0.29 -22.70 -19.18
N SER A 76 0.66 -22.32 -18.32
CA SER A 76 1.86 -21.53 -18.73
C SER A 76 2.80 -22.28 -19.67
N LYS A 77 2.71 -23.62 -19.77
CA LYS A 77 3.51 -24.42 -20.71
C LYS A 77 2.97 -24.39 -22.14
N LYS A 78 1.78 -23.82 -22.38
CA LYS A 78 1.25 -23.71 -23.74
C LYS A 78 2.02 -22.61 -24.48
N LYS A 79 2.85 -23.03 -25.44
CA LYS A 79 3.53 -22.13 -26.37
C LYS A 79 2.50 -21.14 -26.96
N PRO A 80 2.79 -19.83 -26.99
CA PRO A 80 1.93 -18.90 -27.69
C PRO A 80 1.98 -19.26 -29.18
N GLY A 81 0.89 -19.83 -29.67
CA GLY A 81 0.82 -20.33 -31.04
C GLY A 81 -0.56 -20.88 -31.35
N ALA A 82 -0.92 -20.86 -32.63
CA ALA A 82 -2.15 -21.46 -33.08
C ALA A 82 -2.20 -22.95 -32.68
N PRO A 83 -3.38 -23.48 -32.30
CA PRO A 83 -3.56 -24.90 -32.01
C PRO A 83 -2.99 -25.77 -33.15
N LYS A 84 -2.32 -26.87 -32.79
CA LYS A 84 -1.78 -27.82 -33.78
C LYS A 84 -2.93 -28.35 -34.64
N GLY A 85 -2.91 -28.03 -35.94
CA GLY A 85 -4.00 -28.36 -36.88
C GLY A 85 -4.91 -27.17 -37.25
N ASN A 86 -4.61 -25.95 -36.82
CA ASN A 86 -5.33 -24.76 -37.28
C ASN A 86 -5.19 -24.57 -38.81
N LYS A 87 -6.30 -24.75 -39.54
CA LYS A 87 -6.37 -24.59 -41.00
C LYS A 87 -6.73 -23.15 -41.44
N ASN A 88 -6.85 -22.20 -40.52
CA ASN A 88 -7.28 -20.85 -40.87
C ASN A 88 -6.26 -20.07 -41.73
N ALA A 89 -5.00 -20.54 -41.81
CA ALA A 89 -3.95 -19.93 -42.61
C ALA A 89 -3.64 -20.66 -43.94
N VAL A 90 -4.28 -21.81 -44.25
CA VAL A 90 -3.82 -22.65 -45.39
C VAL A 90 -4.03 -22.01 -46.77
N ASN A 91 -4.86 -20.98 -46.87
CA ASN A 91 -5.18 -20.31 -48.15
C ASN A 91 -4.88 -18.81 -48.18
N ASN A 92 -4.21 -18.26 -47.16
CA ASN A 92 -3.81 -16.86 -47.19
C ASN A 92 -2.49 -16.72 -47.97
N ARG A 93 -2.57 -16.47 -49.28
CA ARG A 93 -1.43 -15.99 -50.06
C ARG A 93 -1.25 -14.51 -49.71
N GLY A 94 -0.13 -14.18 -49.06
CA GLY A 94 0.24 -12.81 -48.72
C GLY A 94 0.31 -11.89 -49.92
#